data_AF-A0A8T4ZK16-F1
#
_entry.id   AF-A0A8T4ZK16-F1
#
_cell.length_a   1.000
_cell.length_b   1.000
_cell.length_c   1.000
_cell.angle_alpha   90.00
_cell.angle_beta   90.00
_cell.angle_gamma   90.00
#
_symmetry.space_group_name_H-M   'P 1'
#
loop_
_entity.id
_entity.type
_entity.pdbx_description
1 polymer ?
#
loop_
_entity_poly.entity_id
_entity_poly.type
_entity_poly.pdbx_seq_one_letter_code
_entity_poly.pdbx_strand_id
1 'polypeptide(L)'
;MAEQKKWAEKLSAQCGVDAKTLESALEELSESCYGDAATSKKVIEELTLSCHMNAEDLRKFIKDVSKSCPMDAKKLQQEVAQAGGQKERAFQAIGRVTKRPI
;
A
#
# COMPACT_ATOMS: atom_id res chain seq x y z
N MET A 1 -5.24 17.20 -2.62
CA MET A 1 -3.82 17.59 -2.80
C MET A 1 -3.14 18.04 -1.50
N ALA A 2 -3.54 19.13 -0.83
CA ALA A 2 -2.82 19.63 0.36
C ALA A 2 -2.74 18.62 1.55
N GLU A 3 -3.78 17.82 1.78
CA GLU A 3 -3.80 16.77 2.81
C GLU A 3 -2.97 15.53 2.46
N GLN A 4 -2.88 15.17 1.18
CA GLN A 4 -2.07 14.04 0.73
C GLN A 4 -0.59 14.38 0.86
N LYS A 5 -0.20 15.59 0.45
CA LYS A 5 1.16 16.08 0.58
C LYS A 5 1.63 16.14 2.04
N LYS A 6 0.82 16.73 2.94
CA LYS A 6 1.13 16.76 4.38
C LYS A 6 1.25 15.36 5.00
N TRP A 7 0.38 14.43 4.58
CA TRP A 7 0.45 13.05 5.05
C TRP A 7 1.71 12.35 4.55
N ALA A 8 2.04 12.50 3.26
CA ALA A 8 3.23 11.92 2.66
C ALA A 8 4.50 12.46 3.32
N GLU A 9 4.59 13.77 3.58
CA GLU A 9 5.72 14.36 4.31
C GLU A 9 5.82 13.82 5.75
N LYS A 10 4.70 13.61 6.44
CA LYS A 10 4.68 13.07 7.80
C LYS A 10 5.12 11.60 7.87
N LEU A 11 4.70 10.78 6.91
CA LEU A 11 5.16 9.39 6.79
C LEU A 11 6.62 9.32 6.37
N SER A 12 7.00 10.19 5.43
CA SER A 12 8.35 10.31 4.93
C SER A 12 9.34 10.62 6.05
N ALA A 13 9.00 11.57 6.92
CA ALA A 13 9.80 11.90 8.10
C ALA A 13 9.87 10.77 9.14
N GLN A 14 8.85 9.91 9.23
CA GLN A 14 8.81 8.82 10.21
C GLN A 14 9.65 7.61 9.78
N CYS A 15 9.63 7.25 8.49
CA CYS A 15 10.24 6.01 8.01
C CYS A 15 11.28 6.17 6.91
N GLY A 16 11.60 7.41 6.50
CA GLY A 16 12.59 7.68 5.46
C GLY A 16 12.12 7.31 4.05
N VAL A 17 10.81 7.10 3.84
CA VAL A 17 10.24 6.84 2.51
C VAL A 17 10.02 8.17 1.80
N ASP A 18 10.41 8.31 0.54
CA ASP A 18 10.23 9.57 -0.18
C ASP A 18 8.74 9.96 -0.31
N ALA A 19 8.41 11.21 0.01
CA ALA A 19 7.04 11.72 0.00
C ALA A 19 6.38 11.59 -1.38
N LYS A 20 7.15 11.78 -2.46
CA LYS A 20 6.66 11.64 -3.83
C LYS A 20 6.29 10.20 -4.14
N THR A 21 7.00 9.23 -3.57
CA THR A 21 6.66 7.81 -3.70
C THR A 21 5.34 7.49 -3.00
N LEU A 22 5.11 8.06 -1.82
CA LEU A 22 3.86 7.89 -1.06
C LEU A 22 2.67 8.52 -1.81
N GLU A 23 2.86 9.69 -2.41
CA GLU A 23 1.84 10.35 -3.24
C GLU A 23 1.49 9.49 -4.47
N SER A 24 2.49 9.07 -5.25
CA SER A 24 2.26 8.22 -6.42
C SER A 24 1.64 6.87 -6.05
N ALA A 25 2.05 6.26 -4.94
CA ALA A 25 1.46 5.02 -4.44
C ALA A 25 -0.03 5.19 -4.12
N LEU A 26 -0.38 6.30 -3.46
CA LEU A 26 -1.75 6.60 -3.11
C LEU A 26 -2.62 6.85 -4.36
N GLU A 27 -2.10 7.60 -5.34
CA GLU A 27 -2.77 7.82 -6.61
C GLU A 27 -2.99 6.49 -7.36
N GLU A 28 -1.95 5.67 -7.53
CA GLU A 28 -2.08 4.39 -8.25
C GLU A 28 -3.07 3.45 -7.57
N LEU A 29 -3.10 3.37 -6.24
CA LEU A 29 -4.13 2.58 -5.55
C LEU A 29 -5.51 3.20 -5.67
N SER A 30 -5.63 4.53 -5.56
CA SER A 30 -6.93 5.22 -5.62
C SER A 30 -7.55 5.17 -7.02
N GLU A 31 -6.73 5.17 -8.08
CA GLU A 31 -7.19 5.02 -9.48
C GLU A 31 -7.40 3.54 -9.86
N SER A 32 -6.83 2.61 -9.09
CA SER A 32 -7.04 1.18 -9.26
C SER A 32 -8.39 0.73 -8.69
N CYS A 33 -8.70 -0.56 -8.81
CA CYS A 33 -9.97 -1.15 -8.34
C CYS A 33 -10.18 -1.08 -6.81
N TYR A 34 -9.23 -0.49 -6.09
CA TYR A 34 -9.32 -0.18 -4.67
C TYR A 34 -10.20 1.03 -4.38
N GLY A 35 -10.43 1.91 -5.37
CA GLY A 35 -11.55 2.85 -5.48
C GLY A 35 -11.76 3.88 -4.36
N ASP A 36 -11.02 3.79 -3.27
CA ASP A 36 -11.21 4.61 -2.07
C ASP A 36 -9.86 5.07 -1.54
N ALA A 37 -9.60 6.37 -1.68
CA ALA A 37 -8.38 7.01 -1.22
C ALA A 37 -8.14 6.80 0.29
N ALA A 38 -9.19 6.67 1.11
CA ALA A 38 -9.05 6.47 2.55
C ALA A 38 -8.50 5.07 2.87
N THR A 39 -8.97 4.04 2.18
CA THR A 39 -8.49 2.66 2.35
C THR A 39 -7.07 2.51 1.83
N SER A 40 -6.76 3.10 0.67
CA SER A 40 -5.41 3.14 0.10
C SER A 40 -4.41 3.82 1.04
N LYS A 41 -4.81 4.92 1.67
CA LYS A 41 -4.01 5.64 2.65
C LYS A 41 -3.70 4.76 3.86
N LYS A 42 -4.71 4.09 4.42
CA LYS A 42 -4.51 3.14 5.54
C LYS A 42 -3.59 1.99 5.18
N VAL A 43 -3.73 1.42 3.98
CA VAL A 43 -2.84 0.34 3.52
C VAL A 43 -1.39 0.82 3.50
N ILE A 44 -1.13 2.01 2.93
CA ILE A 44 0.22 2.57 2.89
C ILE A 44 0.72 2.88 4.32
N GLU A 45 -0.13 3.43 5.18
CA GLU A 45 0.20 3.67 6.60
C GLU A 45 0.58 2.37 7.32
N GLU A 46 -0.17 1.29 7.16
CA GLU A 46 0.13 0.00 7.78
C GLU A 46 1.43 -0.63 7.23
N LEU A 47 1.68 -0.50 5.92
CA LEU A 47 2.91 -1.00 5.29
C LEU A 47 4.15 -0.20 5.74
N THR A 48 3.97 1.09 5.96
CA THR A 48 5.04 1.99 6.39
C THR A 48 5.15 2.06 7.91
N LEU A 49 4.15 1.66 8.69
CA LEU A 49 4.13 1.74 10.16
C LEU A 49 5.32 1.03 10.83
N SER A 50 5.77 -0.06 10.23
CA SER A 50 6.94 -0.81 10.73
C SER A 50 8.26 -0.26 10.18
N CYS A 51 8.26 0.75 9.30
CA CYS A 51 9.41 1.29 8.57
C CYS A 51 10.30 0.24 7.88
N HIS A 52 9.81 -0.99 7.71
CA HIS A 52 10.53 -2.10 7.07
C HIS A 52 10.40 -2.09 5.54
N MET A 53 9.68 -1.11 4.99
CA MET A 53 9.41 -0.98 3.56
C MET A 53 10.02 0.30 3.01
N ASN A 54 10.91 0.12 2.03
CA ASN A 54 11.53 1.22 1.30
C ASN A 54 10.62 1.69 0.15
N ALA A 55 10.93 2.85 -0.43
CA ALA A 55 10.23 3.40 -1.58
C ALA A 55 10.07 2.41 -2.75
N GLU A 56 11.13 1.63 -3.06
CA GLU A 56 11.06 0.61 -4.11
C GLU A 56 10.14 -0.57 -3.78
N ASP A 57 10.21 -1.08 -2.54
CA ASP A 57 9.34 -2.17 -2.08
C ASP A 57 7.88 -1.72 -2.09
N LEU A 58 7.59 -0.50 -1.61
CA LEU A 58 6.26 0.09 -1.64
C LEU A 58 5.75 0.21 -3.08
N ARG A 59 6.54 0.77 -3.99
CA ARG A 59 6.12 0.91 -5.40
C ARG A 59 5.86 -0.45 -6.06
N LYS A 60 6.69 -1.46 -5.79
CA LYS A 60 6.45 -2.84 -6.27
C LYS A 60 5.15 -3.41 -5.71
N PHE A 61 4.93 -3.25 -4.41
CA PHE A 61 3.73 -3.73 -3.73
C PHE A 61 2.47 -3.15 -4.38
N ILE A 62 2.42 -1.83 -4.51
CA ILE A 62 1.29 -1.10 -5.11
C ILE A 62 1.04 -1.59 -6.54
N LYS A 63 2.10 -1.77 -7.33
CA LYS A 63 1.99 -2.26 -8.72
C LYS A 63 1.44 -3.68 -8.79
N ASP A 64 1.84 -4.57 -7.89
CA ASP A 64 1.30 -5.93 -7.81
C ASP A 64 -0.17 -5.93 -7.37
N VAL A 65 -0.51 -5.12 -6.37
CA VAL A 65 -1.89 -4.90 -5.92
C VAL A 65 -2.78 -4.42 -7.05
N SER A 66 -2.33 -3.40 -7.79
CA SER A 66 -3.09 -2.84 -8.91
C SER A 66 -3.26 -3.81 -10.07
N LYS A 67 -2.31 -4.74 -10.26
CA LYS A 67 -2.46 -5.84 -11.21
C LYS A 67 -3.40 -6.94 -10.73
N SER A 68 -3.64 -7.03 -9.42
CA SER A 68 -4.42 -8.10 -8.80
C SER A 68 -5.92 -7.85 -8.75
N CYS A 69 -6.45 -6.87 -9.48
CA CYS A 69 -7.88 -6.68 -9.60
C CYS A 69 -8.60 -7.96 -10.09
N PRO A 70 -9.77 -8.34 -9.54
CA PRO A 70 -10.62 -7.61 -8.59
C PRO A 70 -10.38 -8.07 -7.14
N MET A 71 -9.56 -7.33 -6.39
CA MET A 71 -9.34 -7.57 -4.96
C MET A 71 -10.08 -6.52 -4.14
N ASP A 72 -10.82 -6.96 -3.12
CA ASP A 72 -11.58 -6.10 -2.23
C ASP A 72 -10.67 -5.22 -1.37
N ALA A 73 -10.94 -3.91 -1.34
CA ALA A 73 -10.11 -2.94 -0.60
C ALA A 73 -9.99 -3.27 0.89
N LYS A 74 -11.11 -3.71 1.49
CA LYS A 74 -11.16 -4.17 2.89
C LYS A 74 -10.32 -5.42 3.12
N LYS A 75 -10.27 -6.33 2.14
CA LYS A 75 -9.52 -7.59 2.26
C LYS A 75 -8.02 -7.31 2.25
N LEU A 76 -7.54 -6.43 1.37
CA LEU A 76 -6.14 -6.00 1.43
C LEU A 76 -5.81 -5.32 2.73
N GLN A 77 -6.66 -4.39 3.18
CA GLN A 77 -6.41 -3.69 4.45
C GLN A 77 -6.29 -4.70 5.60
N GLN A 78 -7.17 -5.71 5.67
CA GLN A 78 -7.07 -6.77 6.67
C GLN A 78 -5.81 -7.61 6.53
N GLU A 79 -5.43 -8.00 5.31
CA GLU A 79 -4.23 -8.79 5.05
C GLU A 79 -2.95 -8.01 5.40
N VAL A 80 -2.92 -6.72 5.07
CA VAL A 80 -1.82 -5.81 5.37
C VAL A 80 -1.73 -5.52 6.87
N ALA A 81 -2.87 -5.31 7.53
CA ALA A 81 -2.92 -5.17 8.99
C ALA A 81 -2.47 -6.45 9.70
N GLN A 82 -2.87 -7.63 9.21
CA GLN A 82 -2.37 -8.93 9.69
C GLN A 82 -0.87 -9.13 9.42
N ALA A 83 -0.36 -8.56 8.33
CA ALA A 83 1.07 -8.55 8.05
C ALA A 83 1.85 -7.66 9.02
N GLY A 84 1.19 -6.71 9.72
CA GLY A 84 1.83 -5.84 10.72
C GLY A 84 2.98 -5.02 10.13
N GLY A 85 2.82 -4.54 8.90
CA GLY A 85 3.88 -3.83 8.18
C GLY A 85 5.08 -4.68 7.77
N GLN A 86 5.02 -6.02 7.90
CA GLN A 86 6.06 -6.91 7.37
C GLN A 86 5.90 -7.09 5.87
N LYS A 87 6.86 -6.60 5.09
CA LYS A 87 6.83 -6.66 3.62
C LYS A 87 6.60 -8.07 3.09
N GLU A 88 7.30 -9.08 3.58
CA GLU A 88 7.17 -10.46 3.08
C GLU A 88 5.76 -11.00 3.28
N ARG A 89 5.16 -10.75 4.45
CA ARG A 89 3.80 -11.18 4.74
C ARG A 89 2.79 -10.43 3.87
N ALA A 90 2.99 -9.12 3.69
CA ALA A 90 2.12 -8.31 2.87
C ALA A 90 2.18 -8.76 1.38
N PHE A 91 3.37 -8.95 0.82
CA PHE A 91 3.57 -9.47 -0.54
C PHE A 91 3.01 -10.88 -0.69
N GLN A 92 3.21 -11.75 0.31
CA GLN A 92 2.64 -13.08 0.31
C GLN A 92 1.11 -13.04 0.37
N ALA A 93 0.54 -12.13 1.16
CA ALA A 93 -0.89 -11.97 1.29
C ALA A 93 -1.52 -11.54 -0.03
N ILE A 94 -0.98 -10.51 -0.69
CA ILE A 94 -1.41 -10.16 -2.05
C ILE A 94 -1.22 -11.34 -2.99
N GLY A 95 -0.05 -11.99 -2.97
CA GLY A 95 0.26 -13.14 -3.82
C GLY A 95 -0.69 -14.34 -3.63
N ARG A 96 -1.25 -14.52 -2.44
CA ARG A 96 -2.31 -15.53 -2.17
C ARG A 96 -3.63 -15.12 -2.79
N VAL A 97 -3.93 -13.82 -2.83
CA VAL A 97 -5.19 -13.30 -3.37
C VAL A 97 -5.10 -13.13 -4.89
N THR A 98 -3.91 -12.86 -5.45
CA THR A 98 -3.64 -12.76 -6.90
C THR A 98 -3.62 -14.11 -7.58
N LYS A 99 -3.19 -15.17 -6.88
CA LYS A 99 -3.24 -16.54 -7.37
C LYS A 99 -4.69 -17.00 -7.42
N ARG A 100 -5.36 -16.71 -8.54
CA ARG A 100 -6.54 -17.46 -8.98
C ARG A 100 -6.19 -18.96 -8.92
N PRO A 101 -7.05 -19.82 -8.35
CA PRO A 101 -7.01 -21.23 -8.70
C PRO A 101 -7.25 -21.30 -10.21
N ILE A 102 -6.36 -21.99 -10.92
CA ILE A 102 -6.62 -22.47 -12.28
C ILE A 102 -7.63 -23.60 -12.17
#